data_AF-A0A0C2AWC6-F1
#
_entry.id   AF-A0A0C2AWC6-F1
#
_cell.length_a   1.000
_cell.length_b   1.000
_cell.length_c   1.000
_cell.angle_alpha   90.00
_cell.angle_beta   90.00
_cell.angle_gamma   90.00
#
_symmetry.space_group_name_H-M   'P 1'
#
loop_
_entity.id
_entity.type
_entity.pdbx_description
1 polymer ?
#
loop_
_entity_poly.entity_id
_entity_poly.type
_entity_poly.pdbx_seq_one_letter_code
_entity_poly.pdbx_strand_id
1 'polypeptide(L)'
;MGMSLPEGLATPALVVDRDVLGRNISRMGEASLSGAFAPLPHTESHTCARIAELQLDAGLRVVGVFSGGSAPTTGEWRPGAVNALRPGVDVFNDATQLAMGSCGVEDLALVVAATVISVPAPGRFVLDVGSNVLGSDRSPWVTGHGYLPDFPRGTVTGLWEHRAVVRLPDGVPGPRLGSVTALVPNHVRAPVSLADELVVARHREVIGHWPVTARATRT
;
A
#
# COMPACT_ATOMS: atom_id res chain seq x y z
N MET A 1 14.92 -3.67 -2.06
CA MET A 1 14.99 -3.83 -0.59
C MET A 1 13.72 -3.20 -0.05
N GLY A 2 12.95 -3.91 0.78
CA GLY A 2 11.64 -3.44 1.27
C GLY A 2 11.74 -2.25 2.23
N MET A 3 10.60 -1.63 2.52
CA MET A 3 10.48 -0.49 3.45
C MET A 3 11.09 -0.83 4.81
N SER A 4 11.97 0.05 5.32
CA SER A 4 12.55 -0.08 6.65
C SER A 4 11.65 0.62 7.68
N LEU A 5 11.02 -0.16 8.56
CA LEU A 5 10.09 0.36 9.56
C LEU A 5 10.80 1.14 10.68
N PRO A 6 10.21 2.26 11.15
CA PRO A 6 10.65 2.95 12.36
C PRO A 6 10.63 2.07 13.61
N GLU A 7 11.52 2.36 14.55
CA GLU A 7 11.58 1.69 15.85
C GLU A 7 10.54 2.26 16.81
N GLY A 8 10.00 1.41 17.70
CA GLY A 8 9.04 1.84 18.72
C GLY A 8 7.62 2.15 18.22
N LEU A 9 7.29 1.82 16.97
CA LEU A 9 5.93 1.95 16.45
C LEU A 9 4.93 1.14 17.29
N ALA A 10 3.82 1.78 17.67
CA ALA A 10 2.65 1.06 18.16
C ALA A 10 2.03 0.27 17.02
N THR A 11 1.87 -1.04 17.18
CA THR A 11 1.31 -1.92 16.15
C THR A 11 -0.11 -2.39 16.51
N PRO A 12 -0.95 -2.70 15.52
CA PRO A 12 -0.73 -2.54 14.08
C PRO A 12 -0.85 -1.06 13.63
N ALA A 13 -0.01 -0.63 12.69
CA ALA A 13 -0.03 0.74 12.14
C ALA A 13 0.15 0.78 10.63
N LEU A 14 -0.63 1.61 9.92
CA LEU A 14 -0.39 1.90 8.50
C LEU A 14 0.77 2.88 8.37
N VAL A 15 1.85 2.43 7.75
CA VAL A 15 3.07 3.21 7.57
C VAL A 15 3.27 3.52 6.09
N VAL A 16 3.53 4.79 5.79
CA VAL A 16 3.85 5.31 4.47
C VAL A 16 5.32 5.69 4.41
N ASP A 17 6.06 5.17 3.45
CA ASP A 17 7.42 5.63 3.15
C ASP A 17 7.35 6.88 2.28
N ARG A 18 7.79 8.01 2.85
CA ARG A 18 7.70 9.32 2.21
C ARG A 18 8.53 9.40 0.92
N ASP A 19 9.68 8.74 0.87
CA ASP A 19 10.57 8.79 -0.29
C ASP A 19 10.01 7.94 -1.43
N VAL A 20 9.54 6.73 -1.12
CA VAL A 20 8.90 5.87 -2.12
C VAL A 20 7.63 6.54 -2.65
N LEU A 21 6.77 7.06 -1.78
CA LEU A 21 5.56 7.79 -2.17
C LEU A 21 5.89 8.98 -3.07
N GLY A 22 6.93 9.75 -2.72
CA GLY A 22 7.37 10.90 -3.50
C GLY A 22 7.83 10.50 -4.90
N ARG A 23 8.66 9.45 -5.01
CA ARG A 23 9.12 8.94 -6.32
C ARG A 23 7.95 8.44 -7.17
N ASN A 24 6.99 7.73 -6.58
CA ASN A 24 5.80 7.25 -7.29
C ASN A 24 5.00 8.43 -7.86
N ILE A 25 4.73 9.45 -7.03
CA ILE A 25 4.03 10.66 -7.45
C ILE A 25 4.81 11.41 -8.55
N SER A 26 6.14 11.55 -8.41
CA SER A 26 6.96 12.21 -9.43
C SER A 26 6.93 11.48 -10.77
N ARG A 27 7.05 10.14 -10.78
CA ARG A 27 6.92 9.33 -12.01
C ARG A 27 5.56 9.51 -12.68
N MET A 28 4.49 9.59 -11.89
CA MET A 28 3.15 9.90 -12.41
C MET A 28 3.11 11.30 -13.05
N GLY A 29 3.70 12.30 -12.39
CA GLY A 29 3.81 13.67 -12.92
C GLY A 29 4.60 13.74 -14.24
N GLU A 30 5.75 13.07 -14.33
CA GLU A 30 6.57 13.02 -15.55
C GLU A 30 5.83 12.35 -16.72
N ALA A 31 5.12 11.24 -16.46
CA ALA A 31 4.27 10.59 -17.45
C ALA A 31 3.14 11.53 -17.95
N SER A 32 2.69 12.46 -17.12
CA SER A 32 1.68 13.48 -17.47
C SER A 32 2.23 14.51 -18.45
N LEU A 33 3.42 15.04 -18.16
CA LEU A 33 4.02 16.17 -18.85
C LEU A 33 4.59 15.80 -20.23
N SER A 34 4.90 14.52 -20.45
CA SER A 34 5.35 14.01 -21.75
C SER A 34 4.25 13.99 -22.84
N GLY A 35 3.03 14.43 -22.52
CA GLY A 35 1.89 14.43 -23.45
C GLY A 35 1.29 13.04 -23.67
N ALA A 36 1.74 12.04 -22.91
CA ALA A 36 1.21 10.70 -22.97
C ALA A 36 -0.26 10.67 -22.50
N PHE A 37 -0.67 11.53 -21.56
CA PHE A 37 -2.05 11.54 -21.02
C PHE A 37 -2.28 12.74 -20.04
N ALA A 38 -3.52 13.12 -19.69
CA ALA A 38 -3.90 14.18 -18.72
C ALA A 38 -4.40 13.64 -17.36
N PRO A 39 -3.53 13.18 -16.43
CA PRO A 39 -3.93 12.54 -15.18
C PRO A 39 -4.67 13.44 -14.23
N LEU A 40 -5.82 12.90 -13.82
CA LEU A 40 -6.67 13.45 -12.79
C LEU A 40 -6.33 12.76 -11.46
N PRO A 41 -6.01 13.51 -10.39
CA PRO A 41 -5.89 12.96 -9.05
C PRO A 41 -7.16 12.14 -8.67
N HIS A 42 -7.01 10.84 -8.38
CA HIS A 42 -8.11 9.99 -7.89
C HIS A 42 -8.08 9.91 -6.36
N THR A 43 -8.84 10.78 -5.70
CA THR A 43 -8.84 10.86 -4.23
C THR A 43 -9.48 9.66 -3.52
N GLU A 44 -10.40 8.93 -4.18
CA GLU A 44 -11.06 7.75 -3.59
C GLU A 44 -10.09 6.67 -3.08
N SER A 45 -8.87 6.58 -3.63
CA SER A 45 -7.92 5.52 -3.26
C SER A 45 -7.12 5.83 -2.00
N HIS A 46 -6.69 7.08 -1.80
CA HIS A 46 -5.85 7.45 -0.66
C HIS A 46 -6.58 8.28 0.40
N THR A 47 -7.65 9.00 0.04
CA THR A 47 -8.49 9.78 0.97
C THR A 47 -7.76 10.83 1.85
N CYS A 48 -6.45 11.02 1.66
CA CYS A 48 -5.61 11.97 2.37
C CYS A 48 -5.39 13.27 1.58
N ALA A 49 -5.77 14.42 2.15
CA ALA A 49 -5.57 15.74 1.51
C ALA A 49 -4.09 16.05 1.22
N ARG A 50 -3.19 15.64 2.13
CA ARG A 50 -1.75 15.88 1.95
C ARG A 50 -1.18 15.19 0.73
N ILE A 51 -1.69 14.00 0.38
CA ILE A 51 -1.26 13.27 -0.83
C ILE A 51 -1.78 13.97 -2.08
N ALA A 52 -3.02 14.49 -2.05
CA ALA A 52 -3.56 15.27 -3.16
C ALA A 52 -2.72 16.53 -3.42
N GLU A 53 -2.31 17.27 -2.38
CA GLU A 53 -1.40 18.41 -2.51
C GLU A 53 -0.08 18.02 -3.17
N LEU A 54 0.54 16.92 -2.74
CA LEU A 54 1.79 16.43 -3.33
C LEU A 54 1.63 16.06 -4.82
N GLN A 55 0.48 15.52 -5.20
CA GLN A 55 0.18 15.24 -6.61
C GLN A 55 0.02 16.52 -7.43
N LEU A 56 -0.66 17.54 -6.90
CA LEU A 56 -0.80 18.84 -7.55
C LEU A 56 0.55 19.54 -7.74
N ASP A 57 1.40 19.51 -6.71
CA ASP A 57 2.76 20.06 -6.75
C ASP A 57 3.64 19.35 -7.80
N ALA A 58 3.39 18.05 -8.04
CA ALA A 58 4.06 17.27 -9.07
C ALA A 58 3.48 17.49 -10.49
N GLY A 59 2.49 18.38 -10.65
CA GLY A 59 1.94 18.78 -11.94
C GLY A 59 0.73 17.98 -12.40
N LEU A 60 0.14 17.11 -11.57
CA LEU A 60 -1.15 16.49 -11.87
C LEU A 60 -2.25 17.57 -11.80
N ARG A 61 -3.17 17.62 -12.77
CA ARG A 61 -4.21 18.67 -12.82
C ARG A 61 -5.61 18.07 -12.69
N VAL A 62 -6.49 18.74 -11.94
CA VAL A 62 -7.92 18.41 -11.88
C VAL A 62 -8.65 19.18 -12.98
N VAL A 63 -9.22 18.48 -13.96
CA VAL A 63 -10.14 19.05 -14.96
C VAL A 63 -11.44 18.24 -14.90
N GLY A 64 -12.58 18.92 -14.77
CA GLY A 64 -13.90 18.30 -14.59
C GLY A 64 -14.36 17.50 -15.80
N VAL A 65 -13.89 16.26 -15.94
CA VAL A 65 -14.26 15.34 -17.02
C VAL A 65 -14.50 13.93 -16.47
N PHE A 66 -15.56 13.29 -16.98
CA PHE A 66 -15.95 11.91 -16.70
C PHE A 66 -15.07 10.95 -17.53
N SER A 67 -14.37 10.00 -16.91
CA SER A 67 -13.58 8.99 -17.65
C SER A 67 -13.21 7.79 -16.78
N GLY A 68 -13.09 6.61 -17.40
CA GLY A 68 -12.82 5.33 -16.75
C GLY A 68 -11.40 4.85 -17.02
N GLY A 69 -10.68 4.51 -15.94
CA GLY A 69 -9.36 3.88 -15.97
C GLY A 69 -8.97 3.43 -14.56
N SER A 70 -8.30 2.28 -14.44
CA SER A 70 -7.84 1.71 -13.16
C SER A 70 -6.30 1.60 -13.15
N ALA A 71 -5.71 1.51 -11.95
CA ALA A 71 -4.26 1.41 -11.74
C ALA A 71 -3.49 0.48 -12.72
N PRO A 72 -3.93 -0.76 -13.00
CA PRO A 72 -3.18 -1.65 -13.89
C PRO A 72 -3.14 -1.18 -15.36
N THR A 73 -4.11 -0.37 -15.81
CA THR A 73 -4.16 0.09 -17.21
C THR A 73 -3.29 1.32 -17.47
N THR A 74 -2.61 1.85 -16.45
CA THR A 74 -1.70 3.01 -16.58
C THR A 74 -0.54 2.72 -17.53
N GLY A 75 -0.01 1.49 -17.51
CA GLY A 75 1.13 1.09 -18.34
C GLY A 75 0.79 0.67 -19.78
N GLU A 76 -0.48 0.40 -20.09
CA GLU A 76 -0.93 -0.16 -21.38
C GLU A 76 -1.76 0.82 -22.23
N TRP A 77 -1.77 2.09 -21.85
CA TRP A 77 -2.64 3.10 -22.47
C TRP A 77 -2.31 3.36 -23.95
N ARG A 78 -3.36 3.66 -24.75
CA ARG A 78 -3.26 4.09 -26.16
C ARG A 78 -4.02 5.40 -26.41
N PRO A 79 -3.49 6.34 -27.21
CA PRO A 79 -4.20 7.57 -27.57
C PRO A 79 -5.52 7.27 -28.31
N GLY A 80 -6.62 7.89 -27.86
CA GLY A 80 -7.88 8.00 -28.62
C GLY A 80 -9.13 7.34 -28.01
N ALA A 81 -9.00 6.41 -27.06
CA ALA A 81 -10.16 5.71 -26.46
C ALA A 81 -10.52 6.18 -25.03
N VAL A 82 -9.53 6.66 -24.26
CA VAL A 82 -9.69 7.17 -22.90
C VAL A 82 -8.86 8.44 -22.76
N ASN A 83 -9.49 9.56 -22.42
CA ASN A 83 -8.87 10.89 -22.32
C ASN A 83 -8.53 11.30 -20.87
N ALA A 84 -8.85 10.47 -19.87
CA ALA A 84 -8.67 10.70 -18.43
C ALA A 84 -8.49 9.37 -17.64
N LEU A 85 -7.26 8.92 -17.44
CA LEU A 85 -6.86 8.00 -16.39
C LEU A 85 -6.90 8.66 -15.00
N ARG A 86 -7.31 7.89 -14.00
CA ARG A 86 -7.40 8.30 -12.60
C ARG A 86 -6.50 7.42 -11.73
N PRO A 87 -5.17 7.56 -11.82
CA PRO A 87 -4.25 6.79 -11.00
C PRO A 87 -4.43 7.21 -9.53
N GLY A 88 -4.52 6.21 -8.65
CA GLY A 88 -4.88 6.44 -7.24
C GLY A 88 -4.30 5.40 -6.31
N VAL A 89 -4.24 4.13 -6.73
CA VAL A 89 -3.47 3.09 -6.01
C VAL A 89 -1.97 3.27 -6.28
N ASP A 90 -1.59 3.79 -7.45
CA ASP A 90 -0.20 3.86 -7.94
C ASP A 90 0.72 4.72 -7.06
N VAL A 91 0.16 5.63 -6.25
CA VAL A 91 0.95 6.38 -5.27
C VAL A 91 1.54 5.46 -4.20
N PHE A 92 0.80 4.40 -3.83
CA PHE A 92 1.20 3.44 -2.81
C PHE A 92 1.69 2.11 -3.37
N ASN A 93 1.08 1.67 -4.48
CA ASN A 93 1.06 0.27 -4.92
C ASN A 93 0.55 -0.69 -3.83
N ASP A 94 0.39 -1.97 -4.17
CA ASP A 94 -0.04 -3.01 -3.25
C ASP A 94 0.43 -4.39 -3.73
N ALA A 95 0.11 -5.45 -2.99
CA ALA A 95 0.55 -6.79 -3.37
C ALA A 95 -0.08 -7.27 -4.69
N THR A 96 -1.27 -6.77 -5.06
CA THR A 96 -1.89 -7.11 -6.34
C THR A 96 -1.13 -6.47 -7.51
N GLN A 97 -0.77 -5.19 -7.42
CA GLN A 97 0.08 -4.54 -8.43
C GLN A 97 1.44 -5.22 -8.58
N LEU A 98 2.05 -5.60 -7.45
CA LEU A 98 3.32 -6.34 -7.45
C LEU A 98 3.17 -7.69 -8.16
N ALA A 99 2.11 -8.46 -7.85
CA ALA A 99 1.89 -9.77 -8.44
C ALA A 99 1.57 -9.73 -9.95
N MET A 100 0.95 -8.64 -10.42
CA MET A 100 0.69 -8.41 -11.85
C MET A 100 1.94 -7.92 -12.60
N GLY A 101 3.03 -7.60 -11.90
CA GLY A 101 4.25 -7.06 -12.51
C GLY A 101 4.16 -5.58 -12.88
N SER A 102 3.17 -4.86 -12.35
CA SER A 102 2.96 -3.42 -12.61
C SER A 102 3.91 -2.53 -11.79
N CYS A 103 4.50 -3.05 -10.72
CA CYS A 103 5.46 -2.33 -9.88
C CYS A 103 6.53 -3.28 -9.28
N GLY A 104 7.65 -2.71 -8.82
CA GLY A 104 8.64 -3.43 -8.02
C GLY A 104 8.34 -3.37 -6.51
N VAL A 105 9.10 -4.14 -5.71
CA VAL A 105 9.01 -4.11 -4.23
C VAL A 105 9.44 -2.74 -3.69
N GLU A 106 10.36 -2.08 -4.39
CA GLU A 106 10.85 -0.74 -4.11
C GLU A 106 9.83 0.37 -4.36
N ASP A 107 8.73 0.07 -5.05
CA ASP A 107 7.65 1.01 -5.34
C ASP A 107 6.49 0.88 -4.34
N LEU A 108 6.58 -0.04 -3.37
CA LEU A 108 5.59 -0.23 -2.30
C LEU A 108 5.77 0.86 -1.24
N ALA A 109 4.95 1.90 -1.33
CA ALA A 109 5.03 3.04 -0.43
C ALA A 109 4.17 2.87 0.83
N LEU A 110 3.28 1.89 0.92
CA LEU A 110 2.42 1.66 2.09
C LEU A 110 2.47 0.21 2.57
N VAL A 111 2.65 0.05 3.89
CA VAL A 111 2.63 -1.24 4.58
C VAL A 111 1.86 -1.13 5.88
N VAL A 112 1.45 -2.26 6.45
CA VAL A 112 1.06 -2.35 7.85
C VAL A 112 2.25 -2.87 8.64
N ALA A 113 2.75 -2.07 9.59
CA ALA A 113 3.68 -2.55 10.60
C ALA A 113 2.93 -3.44 11.59
N ALA A 114 3.40 -4.69 11.75
CA ALA A 114 2.74 -5.68 12.60
C ALA A 114 3.75 -6.42 13.48
N THR A 115 3.38 -6.62 14.74
CA THR A 115 4.19 -7.35 15.74
C THR A 115 3.93 -8.84 15.67
N VAL A 116 5.00 -9.63 15.73
CA VAL A 116 4.94 -11.08 15.90
C VAL A 116 4.52 -11.41 17.33
N ILE A 117 3.27 -11.83 17.52
CA ILE A 117 2.68 -12.14 18.83
C ILE A 117 2.69 -13.62 19.19
N SER A 118 3.02 -14.50 18.24
CA SER A 118 3.15 -15.94 18.50
C SER A 118 4.02 -16.62 17.43
N VAL A 119 4.86 -17.57 17.84
CA VAL A 119 5.67 -18.41 16.94
C VAL A 119 5.47 -19.88 17.33
N PRO A 120 4.34 -20.50 16.97
CA PRO A 120 4.01 -21.87 17.39
C PRO A 120 4.88 -22.95 16.74
N ALA A 121 5.58 -22.66 15.64
CA ALA A 121 6.51 -23.58 14.98
C ALA A 121 7.55 -22.79 14.14
N PRO A 122 8.71 -23.37 13.79
CA PRO A 122 9.76 -22.67 13.04
C PRO A 122 9.31 -21.99 11.73
N GLY A 123 8.35 -22.61 11.02
CA GLY A 123 7.77 -22.07 9.77
C GLY A 123 6.39 -21.42 9.95
N ARG A 124 5.95 -21.11 11.18
CA ARG A 124 4.62 -20.54 11.41
C ARG A 124 4.64 -19.49 12.51
N PHE A 125 4.11 -18.31 12.21
CA PHE A 125 3.96 -17.23 13.18
C PHE A 125 2.63 -16.49 13.02
N VAL A 126 2.27 -15.70 14.03
CA VAL A 126 1.03 -14.91 14.09
C VAL A 126 1.38 -13.45 14.31
N LEU A 127 0.72 -12.59 13.54
CA LEU A 127 0.83 -11.14 13.63
C LEU A 127 -0.40 -10.56 14.33
N ASP A 128 -0.23 -9.41 15.00
CA ASP A 128 -1.28 -8.61 15.67
C ASP A 128 -2.14 -7.77 14.70
N VAL A 129 -2.13 -8.11 13.42
CA VAL A 129 -2.91 -7.45 12.37
C VAL A 129 -3.96 -8.41 11.84
N GLY A 130 -5.16 -7.92 11.56
CA GLY A 130 -6.26 -8.70 11.01
C GLY A 130 -7.06 -7.94 9.96
N SER A 131 -8.22 -8.48 9.58
CA SER A 131 -9.09 -7.91 8.55
C SER A 131 -9.57 -6.49 8.86
N ASN A 132 -9.65 -6.12 10.14
CA ASN A 132 -10.06 -4.77 10.54
C ASN A 132 -9.03 -3.68 10.20
N VAL A 133 -7.80 -4.08 9.87
CA VAL A 133 -6.72 -3.17 9.46
C VAL A 133 -6.26 -3.47 8.04
N LEU A 134 -6.11 -4.74 7.68
CA LEU A 134 -5.57 -5.18 6.39
C LEU A 134 -6.61 -5.21 5.26
N GLY A 135 -7.90 -5.21 5.61
CA GLY A 135 -8.97 -5.61 4.71
C GLY A 135 -9.00 -7.13 4.48
N SER A 136 -10.06 -7.61 3.81
CA SER A 136 -10.27 -9.04 3.53
C SER A 136 -10.10 -9.40 2.06
N ASP A 137 -9.57 -8.48 1.26
CA ASP A 137 -9.43 -8.65 -0.19
C ASP A 137 -8.56 -9.86 -0.53
N ARG A 138 -9.05 -10.67 -1.47
CA ARG A 138 -8.34 -11.84 -2.00
C ARG A 138 -8.49 -11.87 -3.50
N SER A 139 -7.43 -11.41 -4.18
CA SER A 139 -7.35 -11.43 -5.64
C SER A 139 -6.80 -12.78 -6.13
N PRO A 140 -7.19 -13.28 -7.31
CA PRO A 140 -6.61 -14.49 -7.90
C PRO A 140 -5.09 -14.41 -8.13
N TRP A 141 -4.55 -13.20 -8.25
CA TRP A 141 -3.15 -12.94 -8.57
C TRP A 141 -2.23 -13.04 -7.34
N VAL A 142 -2.76 -12.94 -6.13
CA VAL A 142 -1.99 -12.92 -4.89
C VAL A 142 -2.18 -14.20 -4.08
N THR A 143 -1.09 -14.74 -3.57
CA THR A 143 -1.14 -15.93 -2.71
C THR A 143 -1.36 -15.48 -1.26
N GLY A 144 -2.56 -15.73 -0.73
CA GLY A 144 -2.91 -15.41 0.66
C GLY A 144 -3.50 -14.02 0.86
N HIS A 145 -3.32 -13.45 2.05
CA HIS A 145 -3.95 -12.21 2.49
C HIS A 145 -3.03 -10.97 2.50
N GLY A 146 -1.83 -11.06 1.92
CA GLY A 146 -0.88 -9.95 1.83
C GLY A 146 0.51 -10.44 1.47
N TYR A 147 1.43 -9.49 1.28
CA TYR A 147 2.83 -9.74 0.94
C TYR A 147 3.77 -9.28 2.05
N LEU A 148 4.77 -10.08 2.38
CA LEU A 148 5.75 -9.79 3.45
C LEU A 148 7.13 -9.54 2.80
N PRO A 149 7.60 -8.28 2.71
CA PRO A 149 8.91 -8.00 2.09
C PRO A 149 10.08 -8.71 2.76
N ASP A 150 10.03 -8.88 4.08
CA ASP A 150 11.06 -9.61 4.86
C ASP A 150 10.97 -11.14 4.67
N PHE A 151 9.79 -11.63 4.26
CA PHE A 151 9.49 -13.04 4.05
C PHE A 151 8.82 -13.23 2.68
N PRO A 152 9.52 -12.95 1.56
CA PRO A 152 8.88 -12.88 0.24
C PRO A 152 8.34 -14.21 -0.26
N ARG A 153 8.78 -15.33 0.34
CA ARG A 153 8.26 -16.68 0.08
C ARG A 153 7.23 -17.14 1.12
N GLY A 154 6.91 -16.30 2.09
CA GLY A 154 5.91 -16.54 3.12
C GLY A 154 4.49 -16.24 2.62
N THR A 155 3.53 -16.96 3.19
CA THR A 155 2.11 -16.82 2.83
C THR A 155 1.29 -16.50 4.07
N VAL A 156 0.48 -15.44 4.01
CA VAL A 156 -0.57 -15.20 5.01
C VAL A 156 -1.73 -16.16 4.73
N THR A 157 -1.77 -17.27 5.47
CA THR A 157 -2.68 -18.40 5.23
C THR A 157 -4.02 -18.31 5.94
N GLY A 158 -4.13 -17.45 6.96
CA GLY A 158 -5.38 -17.22 7.68
C GLY A 158 -5.46 -15.79 8.18
N LEU A 159 -6.66 -15.23 8.16
CA LEU A 159 -6.95 -13.86 8.55
C LEU A 159 -8.24 -13.84 9.40
N TRP A 160 -8.13 -13.27 10.58
CA TRP A 160 -9.23 -12.98 11.51
C TRP A 160 -9.27 -11.48 11.78
N GLU A 161 -10.23 -11.01 12.57
CA GLU A 161 -10.44 -9.58 12.87
C GLU A 161 -9.16 -8.84 13.32
N HIS A 162 -8.37 -9.48 14.17
CA HIS A 162 -7.18 -8.88 14.80
C HIS A 162 -5.90 -9.73 14.63
N ARG A 163 -5.93 -10.79 13.81
CA ARG A 163 -4.81 -11.73 13.71
C ARG A 163 -4.62 -12.25 12.30
N ALA A 164 -3.36 -12.39 11.91
CA ALA A 164 -2.95 -12.97 10.64
C ALA A 164 -1.95 -14.11 10.91
N VAL A 165 -2.16 -15.26 10.28
CA VAL A 165 -1.28 -16.43 10.41
C VAL A 165 -0.42 -16.56 9.18
N VAL A 166 0.88 -16.50 9.38
CA VAL A 166 1.88 -16.65 8.32
C VAL A 166 2.48 -18.05 8.34
N ARG A 167 2.65 -18.65 7.17
CA ARG A 167 3.45 -19.84 6.96
C ARG A 167 4.65 -19.53 6.08
N LEU A 168 5.80 -20.05 6.46
CA LEU A 168 7.04 -20.00 5.70
C LEU A 168 7.33 -21.39 5.12
N PRO A 169 7.97 -21.49 3.95
CA PRO A 169 8.49 -22.75 3.44
C PRO A 169 9.56 -23.33 4.36
N ASP A 170 9.82 -24.63 4.23
CA ASP A 170 10.85 -25.32 4.99
C ASP A 170 12.24 -24.70 4.75
N GLY A 171 13.03 -24.63 5.82
CA GLY A 171 14.39 -24.08 5.79
C GLY A 171 14.45 -22.53 5.75
N VAL A 172 13.32 -21.83 5.70
CA VAL A 172 13.29 -20.36 5.85
C VAL A 172 13.24 -20.00 7.34
N PRO A 173 14.22 -19.25 7.87
CA PRO A 173 14.20 -18.81 9.26
C PRO A 173 12.98 -17.91 9.53
N GLY A 174 12.25 -18.22 10.61
CA GLY A 174 11.15 -17.40 11.10
C GLY A 174 11.61 -16.17 11.90
N PRO A 175 10.71 -15.20 12.13
CA PRO A 175 10.99 -14.04 12.95
C PRO A 175 11.12 -14.39 14.45
N ARG A 176 11.65 -13.45 15.23
CA ARG A 176 11.63 -13.53 16.70
C ARG A 176 10.27 -13.11 17.24
N LEU A 177 9.83 -13.73 18.33
CA LEU A 177 8.66 -13.24 19.07
C LEU A 177 8.90 -11.79 19.50
N GLY A 178 7.90 -10.92 19.31
CA GLY A 178 7.96 -9.49 19.61
C GLY A 178 8.65 -8.63 18.54
N SER A 179 9.23 -9.21 17.48
CA SER A 179 9.75 -8.39 16.38
C SER A 179 8.62 -7.80 15.54
N VAL A 180 8.81 -6.59 15.02
CA VAL A 180 7.90 -5.95 14.07
C VAL A 180 8.35 -6.26 12.63
N THR A 181 7.41 -6.55 11.74
CA THR A 181 7.65 -6.75 10.30
C THR A 181 6.61 -6.00 9.47
N ALA A 182 6.94 -5.72 8.21
CA ALA A 182 6.06 -5.06 7.27
C ALA A 182 5.15 -6.08 6.57
N LEU A 183 3.84 -5.81 6.56
CA LEU A 183 2.84 -6.56 5.80
C LEU A 183 2.15 -5.64 4.79
N VAL A 184 2.37 -5.89 3.51
CA VAL A 184 1.75 -5.15 2.42
C VAL A 184 0.33 -5.70 2.19
N PRO A 185 -0.71 -4.86 2.23
CA PRO A 185 -2.07 -5.31 1.95
C PRO A 185 -2.22 -5.79 0.50
N ASN A 186 -3.16 -6.69 0.28
CA ASN A 186 -3.50 -7.13 -1.08
C ASN A 186 -4.02 -5.98 -1.94
N HIS A 187 -4.77 -5.06 -1.32
CA HIS A 187 -5.39 -3.95 -1.99
C HIS A 187 -5.49 -2.76 -1.03
N VAL A 188 -4.78 -1.67 -1.35
CA VAL A 188 -4.48 -0.59 -0.39
C VAL A 188 -5.71 0.23 0.04
N ARG A 189 -6.76 0.28 -0.80
CA ARG A 189 -7.94 1.12 -0.54
C ARG A 189 -8.69 0.73 0.73
N ALA A 190 -8.80 -0.58 1.00
CA ALA A 190 -9.52 -1.07 2.18
C ALA A 190 -8.82 -0.65 3.49
N PRO A 191 -7.52 -0.94 3.71
CA PRO A 191 -6.76 -0.43 4.85
C PRO A 191 -6.84 1.09 5.01
N VAL A 192 -6.64 1.84 3.93
CA VAL A 192 -6.64 3.31 4.02
C VAL A 192 -8.02 3.84 4.37
N SER A 193 -9.11 3.27 3.84
CA SER A 193 -10.47 3.68 4.19
C SER A 193 -10.87 3.33 5.63
N LEU A 194 -10.21 2.35 6.26
CA LEU A 194 -10.48 1.91 7.63
C LEU A 194 -9.64 2.70 8.67
N ALA A 195 -8.51 3.26 8.25
CA ALA A 195 -7.61 3.99 9.12
C ALA A 195 -8.08 5.42 9.41
N ASP A 196 -7.84 5.90 10.63
CA ASP A 196 -8.03 7.31 10.97
C ASP A 196 -6.84 8.18 10.51
N GLU A 197 -5.64 7.60 10.47
CA GLU A 197 -4.40 8.25 10.06
C GLU A 197 -3.40 7.31 9.39
N LEU A 198 -2.46 7.90 8.65
CA LEU A 198 -1.30 7.24 8.07
C LEU A 198 -0.04 7.74 8.81
N VAL A 199 0.75 6.82 9.35
CA VAL A 199 2.05 7.14 9.93
C VAL A 199 3.04 7.35 8.81
N VAL A 200 3.69 8.51 8.75
CA VAL A 200 4.61 8.86 7.66
C VAL A 200 6.02 8.69 8.15
N ALA A 201 6.77 7.83 7.48
CA ALA A 201 8.14 7.50 7.81
C ALA A 201 9.12 7.93 6.73
N ARG A 202 10.32 8.28 7.14
CA ARG A 202 11.49 8.49 6.28
C ARG A 202 12.73 8.00 6.99
N HIS A 203 13.57 7.21 6.32
CA HIS A 203 14.83 6.69 6.90
C HIS A 203 14.69 6.07 8.31
N ARG A 204 13.62 5.29 8.56
CA ARG A 204 13.28 4.69 9.87
C ARG A 204 12.87 5.67 10.97
N GLU A 205 12.55 6.91 10.61
CA GLU A 205 12.03 7.91 11.54
C GLU A 205 10.59 8.27 11.17
N VAL A 206 9.73 8.39 12.18
CA VAL A 206 8.39 8.95 11.99
C VAL A 206 8.53 10.47 11.84
N ILE A 207 8.12 10.99 10.69
CA ILE A 207 8.19 12.42 10.37
C ILE A 207 6.83 13.12 10.47
N GLY A 208 5.76 12.36 10.73
CA GLY A 208 4.43 12.92 10.96
C GLY A 208 3.32 11.89 10.83
N HIS A 209 2.10 12.35 11.11
CA HIS A 209 0.87 11.58 10.97
C HIS A 209 -0.06 12.35 10.06
N TRP A 210 -0.58 11.69 9.02
CA TRP A 210 -1.49 12.31 8.07
C TRP A 210 -2.91 11.79 8.27
N PRO A 211 -3.89 12.65 8.60
CA PRO A 211 -5.26 12.22 8.80
C PRO A 211 -5.88 11.73 7.48
N VAL A 212 -6.71 10.68 7.58
CA VAL A 212 -7.52 10.16 6.48
C VAL A 212 -8.88 10.88 6.52
N THR A 213 -9.12 11.78 5.57
CA THR A 213 -10.13 12.85 5.72
C THR A 213 -11.56 12.45 5.31
N ALA A 214 -11.79 11.36 4.57
CA ALA A 214 -13.13 10.98 4.09
C ALA A 214 -13.92 9.98 4.95
N ARG A 215 -13.57 9.81 6.23
CA ARG A 215 -14.45 9.06 7.17
C ARG A 215 -15.80 9.78 7.40
N ALA A 216 -15.88 11.08 7.09
CA ALA A 216 -17.00 11.96 7.44
C ALA A 216 -18.31 11.77 6.64
N THR A 217 -18.42 10.84 5.69
CA THR A 217 -19.63 10.69 4.84
C THR A 217 -20.31 9.31 4.89
N ARG A 218 -20.23 8.60 6.02
CA ARG A 218 -21.04 7.38 6.28
C ARG A 218 -22.11 7.58 7.36
N THR A 219 -22.85 8.69 7.29
CA THR A 219 -24.12 8.89 8.03
C THR A 219 -25.29 8.92 7.07
#